data_AF-A0A2E5JCZ1-F1
#
_entry.id   AF-A0A2E5JCZ1-F1
#
_cell.length_a   1.000
_cell.length_b   1.000
_cell.length_c   1.000
_cell.angle_alpha   90.00
_cell.angle_beta   90.00
_cell.angle_gamma   90.00
#
_symmetry.space_group_name_H-M   'P 1'
#
loop_
_entity.id
_entity.type
_entity.pdbx_description
1 polymer ?
#
loop_
_entity_poly.entity_id
_entity_poly.type
_entity_poly.pdbx_seq_one_letter_code
_entity_poly.pdbx_strand_id
1 'polypeptide(L)' 'KFKVEVDDGVSLYTIRHFDKPAINFIKNAVGEILVEQRTTNTAQFVVRD' A
#
# COMPACT_ATOMS: atom_id res chain seq x y z
N LYS A 1 -24.90 -7.41 14.17
CA LYS A 1 -24.66 -6.82 12.83
C LYS A 1 -23.28 -6.19 12.85
N PHE A 2 -22.40 -6.51 11.92
CA PHE A 2 -21.08 -5.87 11.83
C PHE A 2 -21.21 -4.50 11.16
N LYS A 3 -20.43 -3.53 11.63
CA LYS A 3 -20.26 -2.24 10.95
C LYS A 3 -19.14 -2.43 9.93
N VAL A 4 -19.46 -2.33 8.64
CA VAL A 4 -18.52 -2.45 7.53
C VAL A 4 -18.50 -1.11 6.81
N GLU A 5 -17.31 -0.57 6.60
CA GLU A 5 -17.06 0.64 5.82
C GLU A 5 -16.28 0.23 4.55
N VAL A 6 -16.57 0.86 3.43
CA VAL A 6 -16.00 0.55 2.11
C VAL A 6 -15.41 1.83 1.54
N ASP A 7 -14.16 1.75 1.10
CA ASP A 7 -13.44 2.81 0.39
C ASP A 7 -13.32 2.43 -1.09
N ASP A 8 -14.00 3.18 -1.96
CA ASP A 8 -13.83 3.11 -3.42
C ASP A 8 -12.68 4.01 -3.88
N GLY A 9 -12.18 3.79 -5.11
CA GLY A 9 -11.10 4.61 -5.69
C GLY A 9 -9.76 4.37 -5.00
N VAL A 10 -9.41 3.09 -4.86
CA VAL A 10 -8.13 2.67 -4.27
C VAL A 10 -7.33 1.82 -5.24
N SER A 11 -6.02 2.02 -5.19
CA SER A 11 -5.03 1.30 -5.97
C SER A 11 -4.19 0.39 -5.08
N LEU A 12 -3.96 -0.86 -5.52
CA LEU A 12 -3.09 -1.82 -4.84
C LEU A 12 -1.72 -1.89 -5.53
N TYR A 13 -0.67 -1.49 -4.82
CA TYR A 13 0.71 -1.63 -5.25
C TYR A 13 1.37 -2.82 -4.56
N THR A 14 2.12 -3.62 -5.31
CA THR A 14 2.90 -4.74 -4.78
C THR A 14 4.34 -4.65 -5.26
N ILE A 15 5.29 -4.57 -4.33
CA ILE A 15 6.73 -4.63 -4.61
C ILE A 15 7.27 -5.97 -4.11
N ARG A 16 7.94 -6.72 -5.00
CA ARG A 16 8.69 -7.93 -4.65
C ARG A 16 10.18 -7.64 -4.58
N HIS A 17 10.88 -8.33 -3.68
CA HIS A 17 12.29 -8.12 -3.36
C HIS A 17 12.59 -6.64 -3.13
N PHE A 18 11.72 -5.97 -2.35
CA PHE A 18 11.84 -4.55 -2.10
C PHE A 18 13.13 -4.25 -1.32
N ASP A 19 13.73 -3.12 -1.64
CA ASP A 19 14.78 -2.51 -0.84
C ASP A 19 14.26 -1.22 -0.17
N LYS A 20 15.07 -0.64 0.71
CA LYS A 20 14.71 0.63 1.38
C LYS A 20 14.40 1.74 0.37
N PRO A 21 15.18 1.94 -0.72
CA PRO A 21 14.84 2.88 -1.78
C PRO A 21 13.46 2.68 -2.39
N ALA A 22 13.08 1.45 -2.77
CA ALA A 22 11.80 1.16 -3.43
C ALA A 22 10.59 1.46 -2.53
N ILE A 23 10.70 1.15 -1.24
CA ILE A 23 9.68 1.53 -0.25
C ILE A 23 9.54 3.05 -0.19
N ASN A 24 10.66 3.76 -0.06
CA ASN A 24 10.66 5.21 0.07
C ASN A 24 10.11 5.88 -1.19
N PHE A 25 10.37 5.32 -2.38
CA PHE A 25 9.78 5.80 -3.62
C PHE A 25 8.26 5.72 -3.55
N ILE A 26 7.69 4.55 -3.22
CA ILE A 26 6.23 4.41 -3.10
C ILE A 26 5.65 5.39 -2.07
N LYS A 27 6.24 5.48 -0.87
CA LYS A 27 5.73 6.38 0.17
C LYS A 27 5.68 7.86 -0.22
N ASN A 28 6.52 8.27 -1.18
CA ASN A 28 6.58 9.65 -1.66
C ASN A 28 5.87 9.86 -3.00
N ALA A 29 5.67 8.79 -3.79
CA ALA A 29 5.14 8.88 -5.15
C ALA A 29 3.65 8.56 -5.25
N VAL A 30 3.13 7.71 -4.36
CA VAL A 30 1.74 7.24 -4.44
C VAL A 30 0.94 7.73 -3.24
N GLY A 31 0.25 8.86 -3.44
CA GLY A 31 -0.91 9.32 -2.68
C GLY A 31 -0.94 9.09 -1.15
N GLU A 32 -2.17 8.99 -0.63
CA GLU A 32 -2.41 8.63 0.77
C GLU A 32 -2.41 7.10 0.91
N ILE A 33 -1.53 6.56 1.75
CA ILE A 33 -1.48 5.12 2.04
C ILE A 33 -2.53 4.79 3.12
N LEU A 34 -3.52 4.00 2.77
CA LEU A 34 -4.57 3.51 3.68
C LEU A 34 -4.13 2.26 4.44
N VAL A 35 -3.42 1.36 3.74
CA VAL A 35 -2.92 0.11 4.31
C VAL A 35 -1.51 -0.16 3.82
N GLU A 36 -0.63 -0.51 4.74
CA GLU A 36 0.71 -0.99 4.45
C GLU A 36 0.91 -2.37 5.09
N GLN A 37 1.21 -3.37 4.25
CA GLN A 37 1.53 -4.72 4.70
C GLN A 37 2.91 -5.12 4.19
N ARG A 38 3.78 -5.60 5.08
CA ARG A 38 5.13 -6.05 4.74
C ARG A 38 5.35 -7.48 5.19
N THR A 39 6.02 -8.23 4.34
CA THR A 39 6.58 -9.56 4.62
C THR A 39 8.09 -9.51 4.34
N THR A 40 8.78 -10.64 4.48
CA THR A 40 10.24 -10.73 4.28
C THR A 40 10.69 -10.22 2.90
N ASN A 41 9.91 -10.49 1.85
CA ASN A 41 10.30 -10.19 0.47
C ASN A 41 9.28 -9.36 -0.30
N THR A 42 8.10 -9.10 0.28
CA THR A 42 7.02 -8.41 -0.41
C THR A 42 6.46 -7.30 0.45
N ALA A 43 6.27 -6.13 -0.15
CA ALA A 43 5.54 -5.01 0.45
C ALA A 43 4.30 -4.73 -0.41
N GLN A 44 3.16 -4.55 0.24
CA GLN A 44 1.88 -4.23 -0.39
C GLN A 44 1.30 -2.96 0.22
N PHE A 45 0.75 -2.12 -0.64
CA PHE A 45 0.21 -0.82 -0.27
C PHE A 45 -1.14 -0.64 -0.92
N VAL A 46 -2.16 -0.32 -0.13
CA VAL A 46 -3.43 0.21 -0.62
C VAL A 46 -3.37 1.71 -0.51
N VAL A 47 -3.56 2.39 -1.63
CA VAL A 47 -3.42 3.84 -1.76
C VAL A 47 -4.74 4.41 -2.26
N ARG A 48 -5.17 5.55 -1.72
CA ARG A 48 -6.29 6.30 -2.28
C ARG A 48 -5.82 7.00 -3.56
N ASP A 49 -6.60 6.85 -4.63
CA ASP A 49 -6.33 7.50 -5.93
C ASP A 49 -6.22 9.03 -5.81
#